data_AF-A0A8T5RUV6-F1
#
_entry.id   AF-A0A8T5RUV6-F1
#
_cell.length_a   1.000
_cell.length_b   1.000
_cell.length_c   1.000
_cell.angle_alpha   90.00
_cell.angle_beta   90.00
_cell.angle_gamma   90.00
#
_symmetry.space_group_name_H-M   'P 1'
#
loop_
_entity.id
_entity.type
_entity.pdbx_description
1 polymer ?
#
loop_
_entity_poly.entity_id
_entity_poly.type
_entity_poly.pdbx_seq_one_letter_code
_entity_poly.pdbx_strand_id
1 'polypeptide(L)'
;MEDINHCFWIIPFIGLVICIIAIFTPAAFFENQIWNHTIYVWIWGYYIDKIVYVYDQSVSINSQFYSHPLQLLPSLIASSIIIISIIIIAFSIYKHRIHYRDGKIKIIQLLVPGILIIIFTIIWMLSMEIAELSIYDLRMWNRYIPNFGVIGMFLGVGFIIVGFLVIKKFGPRG
;
A
#
# COMPACT_ATOMS: atom_id res chain seq x y z
N MET A 1 -11.09 30.45 -16.63
CA MET A 1 -11.69 29.17 -16.15
C MET A 1 -11.03 27.94 -16.76
N GLU A 2 -10.34 28.04 -17.91
CA GLU A 2 -9.58 26.91 -18.49
C GLU A 2 -8.45 26.41 -17.56
N ASP A 3 -7.78 27.30 -16.82
CA ASP A 3 -6.66 26.93 -15.93
C ASP A 3 -7.04 25.99 -14.77
N ILE A 4 -8.27 26.09 -14.25
CA ILE A 4 -8.71 25.24 -13.12
C ILE A 4 -8.93 23.80 -13.59
N ASN A 5 -9.41 23.62 -14.83
CA ASN A 5 -9.64 22.30 -15.41
C ASN A 5 -8.31 21.56 -15.66
N HIS A 6 -7.21 22.31 -15.83
CA HIS A 6 -5.86 21.76 -15.98
C HIS A 6 -5.27 21.20 -14.68
N CYS A 7 -5.88 21.40 -13.51
CA CYS A 7 -5.36 20.90 -12.23
C CYS A 7 -5.98 19.57 -11.77
N PHE A 8 -7.04 19.05 -12.40
CA PHE A 8 -7.73 17.85 -11.89
C PHE A 8 -6.89 16.56 -11.89
N TRP A 9 -5.82 16.49 -12.69
CA TRP A 9 -4.84 15.38 -12.65
C TRP A 9 -4.01 15.33 -11.37
N ILE A 10 -4.02 16.39 -10.55
CA ILE A 10 -3.30 16.41 -9.28
C ILE A 10 -3.90 15.43 -8.28
N ILE A 11 -5.22 15.19 -8.33
CA ILE A 11 -5.91 14.28 -7.41
C ILE A 11 -5.42 12.84 -7.58
N PRO A 12 -5.43 12.22 -8.79
CA PRO A 12 -4.89 10.88 -8.94
C PRO A 12 -3.37 10.83 -8.72
N PHE A 13 -2.65 11.93 -8.95
CA PHE A 13 -1.22 12.01 -8.61
C PHE A 13 -0.98 11.97 -7.09
N ILE A 14 -1.76 12.70 -6.30
CA ILE A 14 -1.70 12.63 -4.82
C ILE A 14 -1.99 11.20 -4.35
N GLY A 15 -3.01 10.55 -4.92
CA GLY A 15 -3.32 9.15 -4.62
C GLY A 15 -2.16 8.20 -4.93
N LEU A 16 -1.48 8.38 -6.06
CA LEU A 16 -0.27 7.63 -6.42
C LEU A 16 0.86 7.84 -5.40
N VAL A 17 1.12 9.09 -5.00
CA VAL A 17 2.13 9.42 -3.99
C VAL A 17 1.80 8.74 -2.65
N ILE A 18 0.53 8.74 -2.24
CA ILE A 18 0.09 8.04 -1.03
C ILE A 18 0.37 6.53 -1.14
N CYS A 19 0.04 5.88 -2.26
CA CYS A 19 0.36 4.46 -2.46
C CYS A 19 1.87 4.16 -2.37
N ILE A 20 2.71 5.03 -2.93
CA ILE A 20 4.17 4.89 -2.86
C ILE A 20 4.65 5.04 -1.41
N ILE A 21 4.16 6.02 -0.67
CA ILE A 21 4.53 6.15 0.75
C ILE A 21 4.06 4.91 1.52
N ALA A 22 2.84 4.43 1.24
CA ALA A 22 2.25 3.30 1.93
C ALA A 22 3.08 2.00 1.78
N ILE A 23 3.66 1.74 0.61
CA ILE A 23 4.51 0.54 0.41
C ILE A 23 5.81 0.59 1.23
N PHE A 24 6.31 1.79 1.53
CA PHE A 24 7.53 1.99 2.30
C PHE A 24 7.27 2.21 3.80
N THR A 25 6.02 2.20 4.23
CA THR A 25 5.64 2.26 5.65
C THR A 25 5.25 0.89 6.19
N PRO A 26 5.41 0.65 7.52
CA PRO A 26 4.90 -0.56 8.15
C PRO A 26 3.41 -0.75 7.84
N ALA A 27 3.09 -1.93 7.32
CA ALA A 27 1.76 -2.33 6.92
C ALA A 27 1.05 -3.14 8.02
N ALA A 28 1.80 -3.80 8.90
CA ALA A 28 1.26 -4.52 10.04
C ALA A 28 2.15 -4.38 11.28
N PHE A 29 1.54 -4.63 12.45
CA PHE A 29 2.23 -4.74 13.72
C PHE A 29 1.69 -5.96 14.46
N PHE A 30 2.60 -6.82 14.94
CA PHE A 30 2.26 -7.93 15.83
C PHE A 30 2.82 -7.63 17.20
N GLU A 31 2.00 -7.73 18.23
CA GLU A 31 2.44 -7.47 19.61
C GLU A 31 2.14 -8.67 20.48
N ASN A 32 3.15 -9.10 21.24
CA ASN A 32 2.98 -10.03 22.34
C ASN A 32 3.16 -9.28 23.66
N GLN A 33 2.03 -9.04 24.35
CA GLN A 33 2.01 -8.29 25.61
C GLN A 33 2.75 -9.01 26.75
N ILE A 34 2.94 -10.32 26.67
CA ILE A 34 3.62 -11.09 27.70
C ILE A 34 5.14 -10.78 27.70
N TRP A 35 5.70 -10.48 26.53
CA TRP A 35 7.15 -10.36 26.34
C TRP A 35 7.60 -8.95 25.93
N ASN A 36 6.70 -7.96 25.90
CA ASN A 36 6.94 -6.63 25.32
C ASN A 36 7.66 -6.72 23.95
N HIS A 37 7.13 -7.63 23.13
CA HIS A 37 7.67 -7.99 21.84
C HIS A 37 6.79 -7.39 20.75
N THR A 38 7.36 -6.55 19.89
CA THR A 38 6.66 -5.87 18.80
C THR A 38 7.36 -6.15 17.48
N ILE A 39 6.62 -6.67 16.51
CA ILE A 39 7.09 -6.96 15.15
C ILE A 39 6.41 -6.02 14.18
N TYR A 40 7.18 -5.17 13.51
CA TYR A 40 6.74 -4.23 12.48
C TYR A 40 6.97 -4.87 11.13
N VAL A 41 5.95 -4.94 10.28
CA VAL A 41 6.03 -5.71 9.03
C VAL A 41 5.63 -4.85 7.83
N TRP A 42 6.43 -4.93 6.77
CA TRP A 42 6.17 -4.29 5.49
C TRP A 42 5.57 -5.28 4.48
N ILE A 43 4.80 -4.75 3.52
CA ILE A 43 4.16 -5.55 2.45
C ILE A 43 5.16 -6.39 1.65
N TRP A 44 6.39 -5.93 1.52
CA TRP A 44 7.46 -6.61 0.77
C TRP A 44 8.24 -7.64 1.61
N GLY A 45 7.76 -7.98 2.80
CA GLY A 45 8.24 -9.13 3.57
C GLY A 45 9.45 -8.86 4.46
N TYR A 46 9.81 -7.58 4.64
CA TYR A 46 10.76 -7.17 5.66
C TYR A 46 10.04 -6.86 6.96
N TYR A 47 10.72 -7.16 8.06
CA TYR A 47 10.23 -6.83 9.36
C TYR A 47 11.33 -6.31 10.28
N ILE A 48 10.90 -5.52 11.26
CA ILE A 48 11.72 -5.12 12.41
C ILE A 48 11.09 -5.77 13.63
N ASP A 49 11.87 -6.62 14.29
CA ASP A 49 11.53 -7.24 15.55
C ASP A 49 12.19 -6.44 16.69
N LYS A 50 11.37 -5.94 17.61
CA LYS A 50 11.78 -5.22 18.80
C LYS A 50 11.35 -5.99 20.04
N ILE A 51 12.32 -6.37 20.87
CA ILE A 51 12.10 -7.03 22.16
C ILE A 51 12.59 -6.11 23.27
N VAL A 52 11.74 -5.82 24.25
CA VAL A 52 12.10 -5.03 25.44
C VAL A 52 12.17 -5.96 26.65
N TYR A 53 13.37 -6.18 27.17
CA TYR A 53 13.58 -7.05 28.32
C TYR A 53 13.22 -6.32 29.62
N VAL A 54 12.27 -6.89 30.38
CA VAL A 54 11.70 -6.26 31.57
C VAL A 54 12.72 -6.10 32.71
N TYR A 55 13.69 -7.00 32.80
CA TYR A 55 14.63 -7.06 33.93
C TYR A 55 15.77 -6.04 33.88
N ASP A 56 16.24 -5.67 32.68
CA ASP A 56 17.38 -4.77 32.50
C ASP A 56 17.06 -3.56 31.62
N GLN A 57 15.81 -3.42 31.17
CA GLN A 57 15.34 -2.39 30.24
C GLN A 57 16.14 -2.36 28.92
N SER A 58 16.86 -3.43 28.59
CA SER A 58 17.58 -3.52 27.34
C SER A 58 16.59 -3.69 26.19
N VAL A 59 16.94 -3.13 25.04
CA VAL A 59 16.16 -3.22 23.81
C VAL A 59 16.99 -3.96 22.78
N SER A 60 16.51 -5.13 22.36
CA SER A 60 17.03 -5.82 21.19
C SER A 60 16.21 -5.42 19.97
N ILE A 61 16.88 -4.99 18.92
CA ILE A 61 16.28 -4.69 17.63
C ILE A 61 16.95 -5.57 16.60
N ASN A 62 16.16 -6.45 15.98
CA ASN A 62 16.59 -7.24 14.85
C ASN A 62 15.78 -6.82 13.63
N SER A 63 16.42 -6.80 12.46
CA SER A 63 15.73 -6.43 11.23
C SER A 63 16.16 -7.35 10.11
N GLN A 64 15.20 -8.04 9.50
CA GLN A 64 15.49 -9.02 8.47
C GLN A 64 14.27 -9.23 7.57
N PHE A 65 14.50 -9.88 6.44
CA PHE A 65 13.41 -10.43 5.65
C PHE A 65 12.90 -11.72 6.28
N TYR A 66 11.62 -12.02 6.08
CA TYR A 66 11.09 -13.33 6.43
C TYR A 66 11.88 -14.43 5.72
N SER A 67 12.39 -15.37 6.50
CA SER A 67 13.02 -16.59 5.99
C SER A 67 11.98 -17.67 5.70
N HIS A 68 10.81 -17.61 6.34
CA HIS A 68 9.77 -18.62 6.18
C HIS A 68 8.98 -18.38 4.87
N PRO A 69 8.84 -19.41 4.00
CA PRO A 69 8.21 -19.25 2.70
C PRO A 69 6.73 -18.84 2.78
N LEU A 70 6.00 -19.26 3.83
CA LEU A 70 4.59 -18.89 4.01
C LEU A 70 4.37 -17.39 4.25
N GLN A 71 5.37 -16.65 4.76
CA GLN A 71 5.29 -15.20 4.96
C GLN A 71 5.94 -14.46 3.78
N LEU A 72 7.08 -14.97 3.30
CA LEU A 72 7.87 -14.32 2.26
C LEU A 72 7.18 -14.37 0.89
N LEU A 73 6.64 -15.52 0.46
CA LEU A 73 6.05 -15.65 -0.87
C LEU A 73 4.83 -14.73 -1.09
N PRO A 74 3.83 -14.69 -0.19
CA PRO A 74 2.70 -13.78 -0.34
C PRO A 74 3.14 -12.31 -0.37
N SER A 75 4.13 -11.95 0.45
CA SER A 75 4.72 -10.61 0.49
C SER A 75 5.35 -10.21 -0.83
N LEU A 76 6.20 -11.07 -1.40
CA LEU A 76 6.86 -10.80 -2.69
C LEU A 76 5.87 -10.72 -3.85
N ILE A 77 4.87 -11.61 -3.89
CA ILE A 77 3.84 -11.60 -4.94
C ILE A 77 3.01 -10.33 -4.86
N ALA A 78 2.51 -9.99 -3.67
CA ALA A 78 1.71 -8.78 -3.46
C ALA A 78 2.51 -7.52 -3.77
N SER A 79 3.73 -7.40 -3.25
CA SER A 79 4.59 -6.23 -3.51
C SER A 79 4.90 -6.07 -4.99
N SER A 80 5.21 -7.16 -5.69
CA SER A 80 5.50 -7.11 -7.13
C SER A 80 4.32 -6.58 -7.93
N ILE A 81 3.11 -7.07 -7.64
CA ILE A 81 1.90 -6.66 -8.37
C ILE A 81 1.50 -5.23 -8.01
N ILE A 82 1.65 -4.82 -6.75
CA ILE A 82 1.43 -3.44 -6.32
C ILE A 82 2.41 -2.49 -7.01
N ILE A 83 3.71 -2.82 -7.05
CA ILE A 83 4.74 -2.00 -7.71
C ILE A 83 4.47 -1.88 -9.21
N ILE A 84 4.16 -2.98 -9.88
CA ILE A 84 3.80 -2.96 -11.32
C ILE A 84 2.56 -2.08 -11.53
N SER A 85 1.56 -2.17 -10.67
CA SER A 85 0.34 -1.36 -10.74
C SER A 85 0.64 0.13 -10.55
N ILE A 86 1.47 0.48 -9.57
CA ILE A 86 1.96 1.85 -9.33
C ILE A 86 2.68 2.39 -10.58
N ILE A 87 3.56 1.60 -11.20
CA ILE A 87 4.29 1.99 -12.42
C ILE A 87 3.31 2.25 -13.58
N ILE A 88 2.31 1.38 -13.78
CA ILE A 88 1.31 1.56 -14.83
C ILE A 88 0.50 2.85 -14.62
N ILE A 89 0.10 3.12 -13.37
CA ILE A 89 -0.64 4.35 -13.01
C ILE A 89 0.24 5.58 -13.25
N ALA A 90 1.49 5.55 -12.79
CA ALA A 90 2.45 6.64 -12.99
C ALA A 90 2.65 6.95 -14.47
N PHE A 91 2.86 5.92 -15.29
CA PHE A 91 3.02 6.07 -16.74
C PHE A 91 1.74 6.59 -17.41
N SER A 92 0.57 6.14 -16.94
CA SER A 92 -0.73 6.60 -17.46
C SER A 92 -0.97 8.08 -17.15
N ILE A 93 -0.65 8.53 -15.94
CA ILE A 93 -0.73 9.93 -15.54
C ILE A 93 0.26 10.78 -16.35
N TYR A 94 1.51 10.31 -16.50
CA TYR A 94 2.54 11.00 -17.29
C TYR A 94 2.14 11.15 -18.75
N LYS A 95 1.67 10.06 -19.39
CA LYS A 95 1.22 10.08 -20.78
C LYS A 95 0.05 11.02 -20.97
N HIS A 96 -0.91 11.03 -20.04
CA HIS A 96 -2.04 11.96 -20.09
C HIS A 96 -1.61 13.43 -20.02
N ARG A 97 -0.66 13.76 -19.14
CA ARG A 97 -0.11 15.12 -19.03
C ARG A 97 0.51 15.60 -20.33
N ILE A 98 1.26 14.73 -21.02
CA ILE A 98 1.97 15.10 -22.26
C ILE A 98 1.02 15.14 -23.46
N HIS A 99 0.11 14.17 -23.59
CA HIS A 99 -0.77 14.03 -24.76
C HIS A 99 -2.18 14.57 -24.50
N TYR A 100 -2.28 15.69 -23.77
CA TYR A 100 -3.56 16.31 -23.37
C TYR A 100 -4.48 16.62 -24.57
N ARG A 101 -3.91 16.68 -25.78
CA ARG A 101 -4.60 16.99 -27.04
C ARG A 101 -5.47 15.85 -27.62
N ASP A 102 -5.16 14.58 -27.35
CA ASP A 102 -5.90 13.43 -27.93
C ASP A 102 -6.78 12.70 -26.88
N GLY A 103 -7.21 13.47 -25.87
CA GLY A 103 -7.54 13.07 -24.50
C GLY A 103 -8.66 12.05 -24.29
N LYS A 104 -8.33 10.76 -24.40
CA LYS A 104 -9.08 9.69 -23.73
C LYS A 104 -8.14 8.82 -22.91
N ILE A 105 -7.99 9.13 -21.61
CA ILE A 105 -7.48 8.11 -20.68
C ILE A 105 -8.48 6.95 -20.72
N LYS A 106 -8.03 5.78 -21.14
CA LYS A 106 -8.88 4.59 -21.07
C LYS A 106 -9.09 4.28 -19.59
N ILE A 107 -10.34 4.26 -19.16
CA ILE A 107 -10.78 3.98 -17.78
C ILE A 107 -10.02 2.78 -17.18
N ILE A 108 -9.83 1.76 -18.02
CA ILE A 108 -9.17 0.50 -17.70
C ILE A 108 -7.72 0.71 -17.23
N GLN A 109 -6.99 1.69 -17.75
CA GLN A 109 -5.56 1.90 -17.46
C GLN A 109 -5.27 2.47 -16.06
N LEU A 110 -6.25 3.10 -15.41
CA LEU A 110 -6.12 3.59 -14.03
C LEU A 110 -6.89 2.70 -13.04
N LEU A 111 -8.08 2.25 -13.45
CA LEU A 111 -8.99 1.53 -12.57
C LEU A 111 -8.54 0.08 -12.33
N VAL A 112 -8.06 -0.64 -13.35
CA VAL A 112 -7.60 -2.03 -13.17
C VAL A 112 -6.39 -2.10 -12.25
N PRO A 113 -5.31 -1.30 -12.45
CA PRO A 113 -4.18 -1.30 -11.52
C PRO A 113 -4.58 -0.85 -10.10
N GLY A 114 -5.48 0.12 -9.96
CA GLY A 114 -5.98 0.54 -8.64
C GLY A 114 -6.70 -0.60 -7.90
N ILE A 115 -7.58 -1.33 -8.59
CA ILE A 115 -8.27 -2.49 -8.01
C ILE A 115 -7.28 -3.60 -7.66
N LEU A 116 -6.27 -3.85 -8.50
CA LEU A 116 -5.22 -4.83 -8.21
C LEU A 116 -4.45 -4.47 -6.93
N ILE A 117 -4.13 -3.19 -6.70
CA ILE A 117 -3.49 -2.76 -5.45
C ILE A 117 -4.35 -3.14 -4.24
N ILE A 118 -5.67 -2.87 -4.29
CA ILE A 118 -6.60 -3.23 -3.20
C ILE A 118 -6.65 -4.75 -2.99
N ILE A 119 -6.88 -5.52 -4.06
CA ILE A 119 -7.02 -6.97 -3.99
C ILE A 119 -5.75 -7.61 -3.41
N PHE A 120 -4.57 -7.21 -3.89
CA PHE A 120 -3.31 -7.79 -3.42
C PHE A 120 -2.92 -7.32 -2.02
N THR A 121 -3.34 -6.12 -1.61
CA THR A 121 -3.23 -5.70 -0.21
C THR A 121 -4.07 -6.61 0.69
N ILE A 122 -5.33 -6.89 0.32
CA ILE A 122 -6.21 -7.79 1.09
C ILE A 122 -5.66 -9.22 1.13
N ILE A 123 -5.22 -9.76 -0.02
CA ILE A 123 -4.62 -11.10 -0.09
C ILE A 123 -3.39 -11.18 0.82
N TRP A 124 -2.53 -10.16 0.79
CA TRP A 124 -1.36 -10.09 1.66
C TRP A 124 -1.76 -10.11 3.14
N MET A 125 -2.71 -9.27 3.55
CA MET A 125 -3.18 -9.22 4.94
C MET A 125 -3.72 -10.57 5.42
N LEU A 126 -4.58 -11.22 4.63
CA LEU A 126 -5.12 -12.54 4.96
C LEU A 126 -4.02 -13.61 5.03
N SER A 127 -3.06 -13.57 4.10
CA SER A 127 -1.94 -14.52 4.08
C SER A 127 -1.06 -14.38 5.31
N MET A 128 -0.75 -13.13 5.71
CA MET A 128 0.06 -12.84 6.89
C MET A 128 -0.65 -13.25 8.17
N GLU A 129 -1.94 -12.93 8.31
CA GLU A 129 -2.74 -13.37 9.47
C GLU A 129 -2.75 -14.90 9.61
N ILE A 130 -2.97 -15.63 8.51
CA ILE A 130 -2.95 -17.10 8.52
C ILE A 130 -1.56 -17.63 8.89
N ALA A 131 -0.49 -17.06 8.33
CA ALA A 131 0.87 -17.51 8.59
C ALA A 131 1.28 -17.28 10.05
N GLU A 132 0.98 -16.10 10.59
CA GLU A 132 1.35 -15.72 11.96
C GLU A 132 0.54 -16.48 13.02
N LEU A 133 -0.77 -16.70 12.77
CA LEU A 133 -1.58 -17.57 13.62
C LEU A 133 -1.07 -19.02 13.62
N SER A 134 -0.62 -19.52 12.47
CA SER A 134 -0.14 -20.91 12.35
C SER A 134 1.22 -21.15 13.01
N ILE A 135 2.08 -20.12 13.07
CA ILE A 135 3.46 -20.26 13.56
C ILE A 135 3.60 -19.76 15.01
N TYR A 136 3.00 -18.62 15.35
CA TYR A 136 3.27 -17.90 16.60
C TYR A 136 2.03 -17.55 17.43
N ASP A 137 0.81 -17.90 16.99
CA ASP A 137 -0.47 -17.49 17.60
C ASP A 137 -0.59 -15.96 17.80
N LEU A 138 -0.02 -15.21 16.87
CA LEU A 138 -0.07 -13.75 16.85
C LEU A 138 -1.16 -13.25 15.91
N ARG A 139 -1.78 -12.12 16.27
CA ARG A 139 -2.82 -11.46 15.45
C ARG A 139 -2.31 -10.14 14.91
N MET A 140 -2.57 -9.90 13.63
CA MET A 140 -2.19 -8.68 12.90
C MET A 140 -3.03 -7.46 13.33
N TRP A 141 -4.20 -7.71 13.91
CA TRP A 141 -5.19 -6.69 14.23
C TRP A 141 -5.15 -6.31 15.71
N ASN A 142 -4.28 -5.36 16.05
CA ASN A 142 -4.40 -4.62 17.31
C ASN A 142 -5.27 -3.36 17.09
N ARG A 143 -6.38 -3.23 17.85
CA ARG A 143 -7.32 -2.09 17.72
C ARG A 143 -6.68 -0.73 18.01
N TYR A 144 -5.52 -0.70 18.67
CA TYR A 144 -4.89 0.51 19.17
C TYR A 144 -3.81 1.10 18.23
N ILE A 145 -3.41 0.41 17.16
CA ILE A 145 -2.34 0.87 16.28
C ILE A 145 -2.81 0.83 14.81
N PRO A 146 -2.86 1.98 14.11
CA PRO A 146 -3.29 2.01 12.72
C PRO A 146 -2.22 1.40 11.79
N ASN A 147 -2.65 0.40 11.02
CA ASN A 147 -1.88 -0.22 9.94
C ASN A 147 -1.72 0.74 8.75
N PHE A 148 -0.89 1.78 8.90
CA PHE A 148 -0.80 2.88 7.94
C PHE A 148 -0.42 2.41 6.53
N GLY A 149 0.49 1.44 6.38
CA GLY A 149 0.82 0.88 5.06
C GLY A 149 -0.38 0.25 4.35
N VAL A 150 -1.27 -0.42 5.09
CA VAL A 150 -2.53 -0.96 4.55
C VAL A 150 -3.52 0.17 4.24
N ILE A 151 -3.80 1.03 5.22
CA ILE A 151 -4.78 2.11 5.09
C ILE A 151 -4.39 3.07 3.96
N GLY A 152 -3.09 3.38 3.84
CA GLY A 152 -2.52 4.20 2.79
C GLY A 152 -2.79 3.65 1.40
N MET A 153 -2.72 2.33 1.18
CA MET A 153 -3.08 1.72 -0.11
C MET A 153 -4.54 1.98 -0.47
N PHE A 154 -5.47 1.80 0.48
CA PHE A 154 -6.89 2.05 0.24
C PHE A 154 -7.17 3.53 -0.03
N LEU A 155 -6.60 4.44 0.77
CA LEU A 155 -6.77 5.88 0.59
C LEU A 155 -6.17 6.34 -0.75
N GLY A 156 -4.97 5.88 -1.08
CA GLY A 156 -4.29 6.24 -2.32
C GLY A 156 -5.09 5.80 -3.56
N VAL A 157 -5.58 4.55 -3.57
CA VAL A 157 -6.47 4.07 -4.64
C VAL A 157 -7.79 4.83 -4.67
N GLY A 158 -8.37 5.17 -3.52
CA GLY A 158 -9.57 6.00 -3.42
C GLY A 158 -9.39 7.36 -4.11
N PHE A 159 -8.29 8.05 -3.85
CA PHE A 159 -7.94 9.31 -4.53
C PHE A 159 -7.73 9.13 -6.03
N ILE A 160 -7.12 8.02 -6.47
CA ILE A 160 -6.95 7.72 -7.90
C ILE A 160 -8.31 7.57 -8.58
N ILE A 161 -9.25 6.83 -7.97
CA ILE A 161 -10.59 6.61 -8.51
C ILE A 161 -11.39 7.92 -8.52
N VAL A 162 -11.43 8.66 -7.42
CA VAL A 162 -12.14 9.94 -7.32
C VAL A 162 -11.56 10.95 -8.31
N GLY A 163 -10.24 11.08 -8.36
CA GLY A 163 -9.55 11.96 -9.27
C GLY A 163 -9.87 11.65 -10.73
N PHE A 164 -9.92 10.37 -11.09
CA PHE A 164 -10.39 9.94 -12.41
C PHE A 164 -11.85 10.34 -12.69
N LEU A 165 -12.77 10.12 -11.75
CA LEU A 165 -14.19 10.48 -11.92
C LEU A 165 -14.37 11.99 -12.12
N VAL A 166 -13.60 12.80 -11.40
CA VAL A 166 -13.57 14.27 -11.56
C VAL A 166 -13.09 14.63 -12.97
N ILE A 167 -11.97 14.08 -13.43
CA ILE A 167 -11.44 14.32 -14.79
C ILE A 167 -12.46 13.90 -15.86
N LYS A 168 -13.15 12.76 -15.68
CA LYS A 168 -14.16 12.31 -16.63
C LYS A 168 -15.39 13.23 -16.70
N LYS A 169 -15.84 13.76 -15.55
CA LYS A 169 -17.06 14.56 -15.46
C LYS A 169 -16.84 16.03 -15.87
N PHE A 170 -15.72 16.60 -15.46
CA PHE A 170 -15.42 18.04 -15.55
C PHE A 170 -14.21 18.36 -16.45
N GLY A 171 -13.47 17.35 -16.91
CA GLY A 171 -12.37 17.55 -17.85
C GLY A 171 -12.87 18.02 -19.23
N PRO A 172 -11.95 18.51 -20.07
CA PRO A 172 -12.29 18.97 -21.41
C PRO A 172 -12.97 17.86 -22.20
N ARG A 173 -14.20 18.13 -22.64
CA ARG A 173 -14.91 17.26 -23.59
C ARG A 173 -14.39 17.61 -24.98
N GLY A 174 -13.36 16.91 -25.42
CA GLY A 174 -13.00 16.84 -26.83
C GLY A 174 -14.09 16.16 -27.65
#